data_AF-A0A5K1E874-F1
#
_entry.id   AF-A0A5K1E874-F1
#
_cell.length_a   1.000
_cell.length_b   1.000
_cell.length_c   1.000
_cell.angle_alpha   90.00
_cell.angle_beta   90.00
_cell.angle_gamma   90.00
#
_symmetry.space_group_name_H-M   'P 1'
#
loop_
_entity.id
_entity.type
_entity.pdbx_description
1 polymer ?
#
loop_
_entity_poly.entity_id
_entity_poly.type
_entity_poly.pdbx_seq_one_letter_code
_entity_poly.pdbx_strand_id
1 'polypeptide(L)' 'DMGVFLQNTTPVPPPGAVGMQAVALRVSGDTAAFVGCRILGAQDTLYDHMGRHYYKDCFIEGSVDFIFGNALSLFE' A
#
# COMPACT_ATOMS: atom_id res chain seq x y z
N ASP A 1 1.74 3.46 -19.72
CA ASP A 1 2.07 4.46 -18.69
C ASP A 1 1.30 4.17 -17.42
N MET A 2 2.00 4.00 -16.29
CA MET A 2 1.35 3.99 -14.97
C MET A 2 0.94 5.42 -14.62
N GLY A 3 -0.34 5.64 -14.34
CA GLY A 3 -0.96 6.97 -14.28
C GLY A 3 -0.89 7.65 -12.91
N VAL A 4 -1.08 6.90 -11.82
CA VAL A 4 -1.21 7.46 -10.46
C VAL A 4 -0.07 7.01 -9.55
N PHE A 5 0.55 7.95 -8.86
CA PHE A 5 1.65 7.73 -7.91
C PHE A 5 1.22 8.13 -6.51
N LEU A 6 1.30 7.20 -5.57
CA LEU A 6 0.97 7.37 -4.16
C LEU A 6 2.21 7.01 -3.35
N GLN A 7 2.80 7.97 -2.63
CA GLN A 7 4.02 7.74 -1.87
C GLN A 7 3.96 8.40 -0.49
N ASN A 8 4.32 7.65 0.55
CA ASN A 8 4.64 8.23 1.85
C ASN A 8 6.13 8.60 1.88
N THR A 9 6.44 9.88 2.07
CA THR A 9 7.82 10.41 2.04
C THR A 9 8.47 10.50 3.43
N THR A 10 7.90 9.84 4.44
CA THR A 10 8.50 9.78 5.77
C THR A 10 9.90 9.16 5.69
N PRO A 11 10.93 9.76 6.31
CA PRO A 11 12.28 9.20 6.30
C PRO A 11 12.33 7.78 6.88
N VAL A 12 13.18 6.94 6.30
CA VAL A 12 13.41 5.59 6.83
C VAL A 12 13.95 5.70 8.25
N PRO A 13 13.32 5.07 9.24
CA PRO A 13 13.76 5.15 10.63
C PRO A 13 15.07 4.38 10.84
N PRO A 14 15.84 4.69 11.89
CA PRO A 14 17.02 3.92 12.24
C PRO A 14 16.66 2.47 12.64
N PRO A 15 17.59 1.51 12.48
CA PRO A 15 17.35 0.12 12.90
C PRO A 15 16.91 0.01 14.36
N GLY A 16 15.84 -0.73 14.61
CA GLY A 16 15.29 -0.97 15.95
C GLY A 16 14.35 0.12 16.50
N ALA A 17 14.04 1.16 15.70
CA ALA A 17 13.01 2.12 16.08
C ALA A 17 11.62 1.46 16.16
N VAL A 18 10.81 1.90 17.13
CA VAL A 18 9.48 1.34 17.41
C VAL A 18 8.41 2.36 17.01
N GLY A 19 7.31 1.89 16.41
CA GLY A 19 6.16 2.75 16.08
C GLY A 19 6.36 3.64 14.85
N MET A 20 7.23 3.23 13.93
CA MET A 20 7.63 4.04 12.76
C MET A 20 6.92 3.60 11.46
N GLN A 21 5.77 2.93 11.58
CA GLN A 21 4.97 2.52 10.42
C GLN A 21 4.47 3.74 9.63
N ALA A 22 4.49 3.66 8.30
CA ALA A 22 4.23 4.81 7.44
C ALA A 22 3.43 4.41 6.19
N VAL A 23 2.11 4.34 6.36
CA VAL A 23 1.15 3.97 5.29
C VAL A 23 1.16 4.99 4.16
N ALA A 24 1.27 4.52 2.91
CA ALA A 24 1.13 5.32 1.70
C ALA A 24 -0.30 5.37 1.19
N LEU A 25 -1.04 4.26 1.30
CA LEU A 25 -2.46 4.19 0.97
C LEU A 25 -3.21 3.30 1.97
N ARG A 26 -4.35 3.79 2.48
CA ARG A 26 -5.33 2.97 3.20
C ARG A 26 -6.61 2.87 2.39
N VAL A 27 -7.09 1.65 2.15
CA VAL A 27 -8.35 1.40 1.42
C VAL A 27 -9.36 0.73 2.34
N SER A 28 -10.51 1.36 2.54
CA SER A 28 -11.59 0.85 3.43
C SER A 28 -12.96 0.83 2.77
N GLY A 29 -13.06 1.19 1.49
CA GLY A 29 -14.32 1.17 0.74
C GLY A 29 -14.45 -0.14 -0.03
N ASP A 30 -15.66 -0.69 -0.11
CA ASP A 30 -15.90 -1.92 -0.86
C ASP A 30 -15.92 -1.67 -2.39
N THR A 31 -15.60 -2.69 -3.18
CA THR A 31 -15.58 -2.67 -4.65
C THR A 31 -14.65 -1.60 -5.27
N ALA A 32 -13.48 -1.39 -4.66
CA ALA A 32 -12.47 -0.45 -5.16
C ALA A 32 -11.54 -1.11 -6.21
N ALA A 33 -11.20 -0.38 -7.26
CA ALA A 33 -10.23 -0.82 -8.27
C ALA A 33 -9.10 0.20 -8.43
N PHE A 34 -7.88 -0.29 -8.48
CA PHE A 34 -6.65 0.47 -8.72
C PHE A 34 -5.99 -0.09 -9.97
N VAL A 35 -5.83 0.73 -11.02
CA VAL A 35 -5.32 0.28 -12.32
C VAL A 35 -4.14 1.16 -12.72
N GLY A 36 -2.99 0.55 -13.03
CA GLY A 36 -1.81 1.29 -13.47
C GLY A 36 -1.24 2.23 -12.41
N CYS A 37 -1.25 1.83 -11.14
CA CYS A 37 -0.82 2.67 -10.01
C CYS A 37 0.58 2.30 -9.50
N ARG A 38 1.29 3.28 -8.94
CA ARG A 38 2.51 3.09 -8.14
C ARG A 38 2.22 3.46 -6.69
N ILE A 39 2.44 2.53 -5.76
CA ILE A 39 2.23 2.73 -4.32
C ILE A 39 3.54 2.45 -3.60
N LEU A 40 4.19 3.49 -3.07
CA LEU A 40 5.57 3.43 -2.56
C LEU A 40 5.64 3.81 -1.08
N GLY A 41 6.36 3.02 -0.30
CA GLY A 41 6.59 3.29 1.11
C GLY A 41 7.71 2.42 1.70
N ALA A 42 7.70 2.29 3.02
CA ALA A 42 8.60 1.40 3.76
C ALA A 42 7.78 0.32 4.49
N GLN A 43 7.73 0.37 5.83
CA GLN A 43 6.87 -0.51 6.62
C GLN A 43 5.40 -0.08 6.49
N ASP A 44 4.50 -1.06 6.32
CA ASP A 44 3.04 -0.88 6.24
C ASP A 44 2.57 -0.04 5.03
N THR A 45 3.22 -0.19 3.86
CA THR A 45 3.00 0.68 2.69
C THR A 45 1.53 0.74 2.22
N LEU A 46 0.88 -0.40 1.95
CA LEU A 46 -0.51 -0.50 1.55
C LEU A 46 -1.33 -1.14 2.68
N TYR A 47 -2.14 -0.33 3.35
CA TYR A 47 -3.12 -0.81 4.31
C TYR A 47 -4.44 -1.15 3.60
N ASP A 48 -4.50 -2.39 3.13
CA ASP A 48 -5.65 -3.02 2.48
C ASP A 48 -6.71 -3.43 3.52
N HIS A 49 -7.26 -2.43 4.21
CA HIS A 49 -7.92 -2.55 5.50
C HIS A 49 -9.15 -3.46 5.49
N MET A 50 -10.14 -3.19 4.63
CA MET A 50 -11.38 -3.98 4.51
C MET A 50 -12.10 -3.72 3.18
N GLY A 51 -12.90 -4.69 2.73
CA GLY A 51 -13.69 -4.60 1.50
C GLY A 51 -13.21 -5.60 0.44
N ARG A 52 -13.76 -5.49 -0.78
CA ARG A 52 -13.29 -6.22 -1.96
C ARG A 52 -12.52 -5.28 -2.87
N HIS A 53 -11.25 -5.57 -3.13
CA HIS A 53 -10.41 -4.71 -3.95
C HIS A 53 -9.77 -5.45 -5.12
N TYR A 54 -9.49 -4.71 -6.17
CA TYR A 54 -8.80 -5.22 -7.35
C TYR A 54 -7.67 -4.29 -7.74
N TYR A 55 -6.46 -4.83 -7.80
CA TYR A 55 -5.25 -4.11 -8.19
C TYR A 55 -4.76 -4.71 -9.51
N LYS A 56 -4.78 -3.93 -10.59
CA LYS A 56 -4.37 -4.36 -11.92
C LYS A 56 -3.20 -3.54 -12.43
N ASP A 57 -2.16 -4.17 -12.95
CA ASP A 57 -1.00 -3.49 -13.54
C ASP A 57 -0.37 -2.47 -12.57
N CYS A 58 -0.34 -2.81 -11.28
CA CYS A 58 0.16 -1.94 -10.22
C CYS A 58 1.57 -2.34 -9.78
N PHE A 59 2.39 -1.34 -9.44
CA PHE A 59 3.68 -1.54 -8.79
C PHE A 59 3.61 -1.07 -7.34
N ILE A 60 3.80 -1.98 -6.39
CA ILE A 60 3.72 -1.71 -4.95
C ILE A 60 5.08 -2.04 -4.33
N GLU A 61 5.70 -1.08 -3.66
CA GLU A 61 7.05 -1.20 -3.09
C GLU A 61 7.04 -0.85 -1.60
N GLY A 62 7.63 -1.71 -0.77
CA GLY A 62 7.89 -1.43 0.63
C GLY A 62 8.81 -2.48 1.25
N SER A 63 8.94 -2.46 2.59
CA SER A 63 9.83 -3.36 3.33
C SER A 63 9.06 -4.43 4.13
N VAL A 64 8.66 -4.13 5.36
CA VAL A 64 7.94 -5.05 6.27
C VAL A 64 6.45 -4.84 6.11
N ASP A 65 5.69 -5.94 6.02
CA ASP A 65 4.22 -5.94 5.93
C ASP A 65 3.68 -4.93 4.89
N PHE A 66 4.39 -4.79 3.76
CA PHE A 66 4.16 -3.71 2.82
C PHE A 66 2.81 -3.77 2.11
N ILE A 67 2.14 -4.92 2.15
CA ILE A 67 0.70 -5.06 1.89
C ILE A 67 0.13 -5.81 3.09
N PHE A 68 -0.83 -5.21 3.79
CA PHE A 68 -1.42 -5.79 4.99
C PHE A 68 -2.86 -5.35 5.19
N GLY A 69 -3.62 -6.09 5.99
CA GLY A 69 -5.03 -5.80 6.29
C GLY A 69 -5.91 -7.04 6.18
N ASN A 70 -7.23 -6.83 6.01
CA ASN A 70 -8.24 -7.89 6.03
C ASN A 70 -9.23 -7.80 4.86
N ALA A 71 -8.85 -7.14 3.76
CA ALA A 71 -9.65 -7.10 2.55
C ALA A 71 -9.61 -8.43 1.76
N LEU A 72 -10.65 -8.68 0.99
CA LEU A 72 -10.70 -9.74 -0.01
C LEU A 72 -10.22 -9.17 -1.35
N SER A 73 -8.92 -9.33 -1.63
CA SER A 73 -8.28 -8.62 -2.73
C SER A 73 -7.71 -9.55 -3.80
N LEU A 74 -7.79 -9.11 -5.05
CA LEU A 74 -7.09 -9.70 -6.19
C LEU A 74 -6.02 -8.73 -6.68
N PHE A 75 -4.80 -9.24 -6.85
CA PHE A 75 -3.67 -8.54 -7.44
C PHE A 75 -3.34 -9.24 -8.77
N GLU A 76 -3.46 -8.52 -9.90
CA GLU A 76 -3.19 -8.98 -11.27
C GLU A 76 -2.11 -8.14 -11.95
#